data_AF-A0A924GRL8-F1
#
_entry.id   AF-A0A924GRL8-F1
#
_cell.length_a   1.000
_cell.length_b   1.000
_cell.length_c   1.000
_cell.angle_alpha   90.00
_cell.angle_beta   90.00
_cell.angle_gamma   90.00
#
_symmetry.space_group_name_H-M   'P 1'
#
loop_
_entity.id
_entity.type
_entity.pdbx_description
1 polymer ?
#
loop_
_entity_poly.entity_id
_entity_poly.type
_entity_poly.pdbx_seq_one_letter_code
_entity_poly.pdbx_strand_id
1 'polypeptide(L)' 'MGFKGNKSALPSKPCVACGRDMTWRKSWAKNWGEVKYCSDACRAKKASPASPAQRSKKD' A
#
# COMPACT_ATOMS: atom_id res chain seq x y z
N MET A 1 -12.88 20.87 7.05
CA MET A 1 -13.78 19.71 7.20
C MET A 1 -13.03 18.44 6.80
N GLY A 2 -12.51 17.71 7.79
CA GLY A 2 -11.64 16.55 7.57
C GLY A 2 -12.39 15.31 7.09
N PHE A 3 -11.83 14.65 6.09
CA PHE A 3 -12.28 13.38 5.53
C PHE A 3 -12.33 12.28 6.61
N LYS A 4 -13.49 12.13 7.27
CA LYS A 4 -13.73 11.06 8.24
C LYS A 4 -14.13 9.78 7.53
N GLY A 5 -13.15 9.15 6.87
CA GLY A 5 -13.26 7.77 6.39
C GLY A 5 -12.59 6.86 7.41
N ASN A 6 -13.40 6.16 8.21
CA ASN A 6 -12.93 5.13 9.15
C ASN A 6 -12.36 3.95 8.34
N LYS A 7 -11.11 4.10 7.89
CA LYS A 7 -10.36 3.13 7.06
C LYS A 7 -9.93 1.90 7.86
N SER A 8 -10.22 1.88 9.16
CA SER A 8 -9.86 0.81 10.10
C SER A 8 -10.63 -0.49 9.87
N ALA A 9 -11.80 -0.44 9.22
CA ALA A 9 -12.56 -1.63 8.84
C ALA A 9 -12.18 -2.17 7.45
N LEU A 10 -11.30 -1.47 6.72
CA LEU A 10 -10.84 -1.93 5.42
C LEU A 10 -9.69 -2.91 5.63
N PRO A 11 -9.65 -4.00 4.85
CA PRO A 11 -8.54 -4.93 4.94
C PRO A 11 -7.24 -4.18 4.67
N SER A 12 -6.33 -4.17 5.65
CA SER A 12 -4.95 -3.73 5.43
C SER A 12 -4.13 -4.95 5.02
N LYS A 13 -3.45 -4.87 3.87
CA LYS A 13 -2.50 -5.89 3.42
C LYS A 13 -1.12 -5.24 3.33
N PRO A 14 -0.05 -5.88 3.85
CA PRO A 14 1.30 -5.37 3.67
C PRO A 14 1.71 -5.49 2.20
N CYS A 15 2.34 -4.45 1.68
CA CYS A 15 2.93 -4.47 0.34
C CYS A 15 4.09 -5.47 0.28
N VAL A 16 4.09 -6.37 -0.69
CA VAL A 16 5.15 -7.41 -0.84
C VAL A 16 6.53 -6.80 -1.13
N ALA A 17 6.60 -5.61 -1.70
CA ALA A 17 7.87 -4.96 -2.04
C ALA A 17 8.45 -4.10 -0.90
N CYS A 18 7.60 -3.44 -0.10
CA CYS A 18 8.07 -2.45 0.90
C CYS A 18 7.55 -2.70 2.32
N GLY A 19 6.70 -3.70 2.55
CA GLY A 19 6.15 -4.07 3.85
C GLY A 19 5.14 -3.10 4.46
N ARG A 20 4.87 -1.95 3.80
CA ARG A 20 3.93 -0.95 4.31
C ARG A 20 2.48 -1.40 4.18
N ASP A 21 1.65 -1.01 5.14
CA ASP A 21 0.19 -1.11 5.05
C ASP A 21 -0.32 -0.45 3.77
N MET A 22 -1.00 -1.23 2.93
CA MET A 22 -1.62 -0.70 1.73
C MET A 22 -2.80 0.19 2.08
N THR A 23 -2.75 1.45 1.68
CA THR A 23 -3.92 2.33 1.71
C THR A 23 -4.98 1.82 0.74
N TRP A 24 -6.20 1.61 1.23
CA TRP A 24 -7.33 1.26 0.38
C TRP A 24 -7.54 2.26 -0.75
N ARG A 25 -7.74 1.75 -1.97
CA ARG A 25 -8.15 2.53 -3.13
C ARG A 25 -9.46 1.97 -3.67
N LYS A 26 -10.40 2.85 -4.04
CA LYS A 26 -11.71 2.45 -4.59
C LYS A 26 -11.57 1.59 -5.86
N SER A 27 -10.53 1.82 -6.66
CA SER A 27 -10.19 1.03 -7.83
C SER A 27 -9.84 -0.44 -7.52
N TRP A 28 -9.47 -0.75 -6.27
CA TRP A 28 -9.06 -2.08 -5.86
C TRP A 28 -10.17 -2.92 -5.25
N ALA A 29 -11.38 -2.36 -5.08
CA ALA A 29 -12.48 -3.07 -4.43
C ALA A 29 -12.84 -4.41 -5.12
N LYS A 30 -12.69 -4.49 -6.44
CA LYS A 30 -13.03 -5.69 -7.24
C LYS A 30 -11.92 -6.73 -7.33
N ASN A 31 -10.66 -6.33 -7.17
CA ASN A 31 -9.49 -7.19 -7.38
C ASN A 31 -8.54 -7.21 -6.17
N TRP A 32 -9.03 -6.83 -4.99
CA TRP A 32 -8.24 -6.74 -3.76
C TRP A 32 -7.45 -8.02 -3.42
N GLY A 33 -7.98 -9.18 -3.80
CA GLY A 33 -7.29 -10.47 -3.69
C GLY A 33 -5.98 -10.53 -4.48
N GLU A 34 -5.97 -9.95 -5.68
CA GLU A 34 -4.84 -9.95 -6.60
C GLU A 34 -3.81 -8.83 -6.32
N VAL A 35 -4.23 -7.74 -5.67
CA VAL A 35 -3.34 -6.62 -5.37
C VAL A 35 -2.28 -7.02 -4.32
N LYS A 36 -1.01 -6.90 -4.71
CA LYS A 36 0.18 -7.24 -3.88
C LYS A 36 1.09 -6.05 -3.58
N TYR A 37 0.90 -4.92 -4.26
CA TYR A 37 1.81 -3.77 -4.20
C TYR A 37 1.03 -2.46 -3.94
N CYS A 38 1.59 -1.59 -3.11
CA CYS A 38 0.97 -0.30 -2.76
C CYS A 38 1.03 0.76 -3.87
N SER A 39 1.93 0.59 -4.83
CA SER A 39 2.15 1.52 -5.95
C SER A 39 2.77 0.81 -7.14
N ASP A 40 2.64 1.42 -8.32
CA ASP A 40 3.27 0.90 -9.53
C ASP A 40 4.81 0.87 -9.41
N ALA A 41 5.40 1.87 -8.73
CA ALA A 41 6.82 1.85 -8.39
C ALA A 41 7.23 0.62 -7.56
N CYS A 42 6.38 0.15 -6.62
CA CYS A 42 6.63 -1.09 -5.88
C CYS A 42 6.49 -2.34 -6.75
N ARG A 43 5.58 -2.32 -7.73
CA ARG A 43 5.44 -3.37 -8.73
C ARG A 43 6.68 -3.47 -9.61
N ALA A 44 7.22 -2.32 -10.05
CA ALA A 44 8.44 -2.23 -10.85
C ALA A 44 9.70 -2.59 -10.03
N LYS A 45 9.77 -2.18 -8.75
CA LYS A 45 10.92 -2.46 -7.87
C LYS A 45 11.17 -3.94 -7.61
N LYS A 46 10.20 -4.84 -7.74
CA LYS A 46 10.47 -6.29 -7.62
C LYS A 46 11.50 -6.78 -8.65
N ALA A 47 11.70 -6.04 -9.76
CA ALA A 47 12.74 -6.34 -10.74
C ALA A 47 14.15 -5.90 -10.32
N SER A 48 14.33 -5.17 -9.21
CA SER A 48 15.66 -4.69 -8.77
C SER A 48 15.76 -4.63 -7.23
N PRO A 49 16.68 -5.38 -6.59
CA PRO A 49 16.79 -5.49 -5.12
C PRO A 49 17.29 -4.21 -4.40
N ALA A 50 17.34 -3.06 -5.06
CA ALA A 50 17.84 -1.83 -4.48
C ALA A 50 16.75 -1.08 -3.67
N SER A 51 16.79 -1.34 -2.36
CA SER A 51 16.54 -0.41 -1.25
C SER A 51 15.09 -0.14 -0.79
N PRO A 52 14.79 -0.39 0.51
CA PRO A 52 13.55 -0.01 1.19
C PRO A 52 13.68 1.42 1.76
N ALA A 53 13.58 2.44 0.90
CA ALA A 53 13.12 3.73 1.38
C ALA A 53 11.58 3.64 1.38
N GLN A 54 10.85 3.87 2.47
CA GLN A 54 10.97 5.08 3.25
C GLN A 54 10.49 4.90 4.71
N ARG A 55 11.32 5.41 5.60
CA ARG A 55 11.08 6.02 6.91
C ARG A 55 9.64 6.54 7.09
N SER A 56 8.90 5.93 8.02
CA SER A 56 7.70 6.50 8.63
C SER A 56 8.14 7.72 9.44
N LYS A 57 7.93 8.93 8.91
CA LYS A 57 8.07 10.15 9.68
C LYS A 57 6.79 10.27 10.50
N LYS A 58 6.91 9.87 11.77
CA LYS A 58 5.98 10.19 12.84
C LYS A 58 6.32 11.61 13.28
N ASP A 59 5.45 12.55 12.97
CA ASP A 59 5.23 13.82 13.67
C ASP A 59 3.73 14.11 13.56
#